data_AF-A0A6A6V4C3-F1
#
_entry.id   AF-A0A6A6V4C3-F1
#
_cell.length_a   1.000
_cell.length_b   1.000
_cell.length_c   1.000
_cell.angle_alpha   90.00
_cell.angle_beta   90.00
_cell.angle_gamma   90.00
#
_symmetry.space_group_name_H-M   'P 1'
#
loop_
_entity.id
_entity.type
_entity.pdbx_description
1 polymer ?
#
loop_
_entity_poly.entity_id
_entity_poly.type
_entity_poly.pdbx_seq_one_letter_code
_entity_poly.pdbx_strand_id
1 'polypeptide(L)'
;MNLPTPNMTVTIDQDRSLYALWGLGISNWGHVLNPRNGYNQILLGKNQGVWGGQVGEGGCRWQVGGAWAVDGSGVVKWGGAMGSVDEEIAFEEGVRALMGDRPGVF
;
A
#
# COMPACT_ATOMS: atom_id res chain seq x y z
N MET A 1 -4.93 -16.40 -13.14
CA MET A 1 -4.50 -17.67 -12.52
C MET A 1 -3.79 -17.32 -11.24
N ASN A 2 -4.40 -17.55 -10.07
CA ASN A 2 -3.73 -17.31 -8.79
C ASN A 2 -2.78 -18.47 -8.52
N LEU A 3 -1.48 -18.20 -8.40
CA LEU A 3 -0.52 -19.19 -7.93
C LEU A 3 -0.62 -19.24 -6.40
N PRO A 4 -0.92 -20.39 -5.78
CA PRO A 4 -0.99 -20.49 -4.34
C PRO A 4 0.44 -20.47 -3.80
N THR A 5 0.82 -19.34 -3.21
CA THR A 5 1.85 -19.35 -2.17
C THR A 5 1.12 -19.55 -0.85
N PRO A 6 1.58 -20.45 0.05
CA PRO A 6 0.82 -20.87 1.21
C PRO A 6 0.39 -19.72 2.14
N ASN A 7 1.07 -18.57 2.05
CA ASN A 7 0.90 -17.43 2.95
C ASN A 7 0.45 -16.13 2.24
N MET A 8 0.19 -16.15 0.92
CA MET A 8 -0.23 -14.95 0.18
C MET A 8 -1.25 -15.31 -0.91
N THR A 9 -2.39 -14.62 -0.84
CA THR A 9 -3.45 -14.67 -1.85
C THR A 9 -3.48 -13.35 -2.60
N VAL A 10 -3.39 -13.42 -3.92
CA VAL A 10 -3.59 -12.26 -4.79
C VAL A 10 -5.00 -12.30 -5.34
N THR A 11 -5.76 -11.22 -5.20
CA THR A 11 -7.10 -11.09 -5.75
C THR A 11 -7.12 -9.97 -6.78
N ILE A 12 -7.65 -10.27 -7.96
CA ILE A 12 -7.78 -9.30 -9.06
C ILE A 12 -9.19 -8.70 -9.00
N ASP A 13 -9.30 -7.42 -8.64
CA ASP A 13 -10.56 -6.67 -8.58
C ASP A 13 -10.70 -5.74 -9.81
N GLN A 14 -11.14 -6.30 -10.93
CA GLN A 14 -11.25 -5.56 -12.20
C GLN A 14 -12.26 -4.40 -12.12
N ASP A 15 -13.38 -4.62 -11.43
CA ASP A 15 -14.47 -3.63 -11.30
C ASP A 15 -14.19 -2.58 -10.21
N ARG A 16 -13.10 -2.74 -9.45
CA ARG A 16 -12.71 -1.86 -8.33
C ARG A 16 -13.77 -1.75 -7.24
N SER A 17 -14.64 -2.74 -7.12
CA SER A 17 -15.73 -2.76 -6.15
C SER A 17 -15.22 -3.04 -4.75
N LEU A 18 -14.30 -4.01 -4.61
CA LEU A 18 -13.62 -4.29 -3.36
C LEU A 18 -12.71 -3.11 -2.98
N TYR A 19 -12.00 -2.55 -3.94
CA TYR A 19 -11.18 -1.35 -3.78
C TYR A 19 -11.99 -0.18 -3.19
N ALA A 20 -13.17 0.11 -3.73
CA ALA A 20 -14.06 1.15 -3.22
C ALA A 20 -14.64 0.82 -1.83
N LEU A 21 -14.93 -0.46 -1.54
CA LEU A 21 -15.40 -0.89 -0.21
C LEU A 21 -14.37 -0.64 0.90
N TRP A 22 -13.08 -0.69 0.58
CA TRP A 22 -11.99 -0.31 1.50
C TRP A 22 -11.81 1.21 1.66
N GLY A 23 -12.70 2.01 1.06
CA GLY A 23 -12.63 3.48 1.10
C GLY A 23 -11.54 4.08 0.22
N LEU A 24 -10.96 3.28 -0.69
CA LEU A 24 -9.95 3.75 -1.61
C LEU A 24 -10.58 4.39 -2.86
N GLY A 25 -9.82 5.27 -3.51
CA GLY A 25 -10.32 6.08 -4.62
C GLY A 25 -9.22 6.77 -5.42
N ILE A 26 -9.64 7.73 -6.23
CA ILE A 26 -8.72 8.59 -6.95
C ILE A 26 -8.15 9.64 -5.99
N SER A 27 -6.84 9.75 -6.04
CA SER A 27 -6.01 10.63 -5.25
C SER A 27 -6.16 12.09 -5.69
N ASN A 28 -5.74 13.00 -4.81
CA ASN A 28 -5.68 14.42 -5.11
C ASN A 28 -4.23 14.87 -5.40
N TRP A 29 -4.09 16.10 -5.89
CA TRP A 29 -2.81 16.71 -6.20
C TRP A 29 -1.86 16.76 -4.99
N GLY A 30 -2.36 16.99 -3.78
CA GLY A 30 -1.55 17.06 -2.56
C GLY A 30 -0.97 15.70 -2.15
N HIS A 31 -1.66 14.60 -2.47
CA HIS A 31 -1.17 13.25 -2.21
C HIS A 31 -0.10 12.83 -3.23
N VAL A 32 -0.34 13.06 -4.54
CA VAL A 32 0.61 12.68 -5.61
C VAL A 32 1.81 13.61 -5.69
N LEU A 33 1.59 14.91 -5.59
CA LEU A 33 2.61 15.95 -5.64
C LEU A 33 2.97 16.47 -4.25
N ASN A 34 2.92 15.62 -3.22
CA ASN A 34 3.39 16.00 -1.90
C ASN A 34 4.83 16.57 -2.02
N PRO A 35 5.12 17.79 -1.54
CA PRO A 35 6.45 18.38 -1.65
C PRO A 35 7.57 17.49 -1.11
N ARG A 36 7.28 16.69 -0.08
CA ARG A 36 8.21 15.71 0.50
C ARG A 36 8.58 14.62 -0.51
N ASN A 37 7.60 14.13 -1.28
CA ASN A 37 7.84 13.16 -2.33
C ASN A 37 8.82 13.70 -3.38
N GLY A 38 8.67 14.96 -3.81
CA GLY A 38 9.61 15.57 -4.76
C GLY A 38 11.07 15.55 -4.27
N TYR A 39 11.28 15.89 -2.99
CA TYR A 39 12.61 15.82 -2.36
C TYR A 39 13.13 14.37 -2.27
N ASN A 40 12.28 13.44 -1.81
CA ASN A 40 12.62 12.03 -1.66
C ASN A 40 12.97 11.36 -3.00
N GLN A 41 12.24 11.67 -4.08
CA GLN A 41 12.52 11.18 -5.43
C GLN A 41 13.90 11.65 -5.93
N ILE A 42 14.29 12.89 -5.66
CA ILE A 42 15.63 13.39 -6.03
C ILE A 42 16.72 12.65 -5.23
N LEU A 43 16.50 12.41 -3.94
CA LEU A 43 17.44 11.65 -3.12
C LEU A 43 17.56 10.19 -3.59
N LEU A 44 16.45 9.53 -3.90
CA LEU A 44 16.42 8.18 -4.47
C LEU A 44 17.21 8.11 -5.78
N GLY A 45 16.97 9.07 -6.69
CA GLY A 45 17.68 9.16 -7.95
C GLY A 45 19.18 9.37 -7.81
N LYS A 46 19.61 10.22 -6.87
CA LYS A 46 21.03 10.52 -6.63
C LYS A 46 21.76 9.42 -5.86
N ASN A 47 21.13 8.84 -4.85
CA ASN A 47 21.78 7.89 -3.93
C ASN A 47 21.68 6.44 -4.40
N GLN A 48 20.59 6.09 -5.09
CA GLN A 48 20.26 4.72 -5.47
C GLN A 48 20.10 4.53 -6.99
N GLY A 49 20.16 5.62 -7.78
CA GLY A 49 19.94 5.56 -9.23
C GLY A 49 18.49 5.28 -9.62
N VAL A 50 17.55 5.33 -8.66
CA VAL A 50 16.14 5.00 -8.86
C VAL A 50 15.38 6.25 -9.28
N TRP A 51 14.88 6.25 -10.51
CA TRP A 51 14.05 7.31 -11.07
C TRP A 51 12.65 6.80 -11.41
N GLY A 52 11.69 7.72 -11.48
CA GLY A 52 10.31 7.39 -11.84
C GLY A 52 10.22 6.68 -13.20
N GLY A 53 9.57 5.52 -13.23
CA GLY A 53 9.33 4.74 -14.44
C GLY A 53 8.05 5.11 -15.18
N GLN A 54 7.96 4.65 -16.43
CA GLN A 54 6.73 4.69 -17.19
C GLN A 54 5.69 3.76 -16.55
N VAL A 55 4.44 4.20 -16.48
CA VAL A 55 3.37 3.36 -15.94
C VAL A 55 2.97 2.35 -17.01
N GLY A 56 2.94 1.08 -16.64
CA GLY A 56 2.49 0.01 -17.51
C GLY A 56 1.03 0.17 -17.93
N GLU A 57 0.65 -0.54 -18.98
CA GLU A 57 -0.72 -0.56 -19.48
C GLU A 57 -1.71 -0.93 -18.36
N GLY A 58 -2.76 -0.13 -18.20
CA GLY A 58 -3.75 -0.29 -17.13
C GLY A 58 -3.37 0.29 -15.76
N GLY A 59 -2.14 0.78 -15.57
CA GLY A 59 -1.72 1.42 -14.32
C GLY A 59 -2.18 2.88 -14.20
N CYS A 60 -2.39 3.34 -12.96
CA CYS A 60 -2.80 4.72 -12.66
C CYS A 60 -2.00 5.29 -11.48
N ARG A 61 -1.21 6.36 -11.71
CA ARG A 61 -0.44 7.04 -10.64
C ARG A 61 -1.32 7.73 -9.60
N TRP A 62 -2.58 7.96 -9.95
CA TRP A 62 -3.54 8.66 -9.11
C TRP A 62 -4.38 7.71 -8.28
N GLN A 63 -4.13 6.41 -8.31
CA GLN A 63 -4.87 5.47 -7.47
C GLN A 63 -4.29 5.48 -6.05
N VAL A 64 -5.13 5.67 -5.03
CA VAL A 64 -4.70 5.60 -3.62
C VAL A 64 -4.52 4.14 -3.23
N GLY A 65 -3.39 3.81 -2.60
CA GLY A 65 -3.17 2.51 -1.97
C GLY A 65 -3.34 2.58 -0.45
N GLY A 66 -3.19 1.44 0.22
CA GLY A 66 -3.27 1.33 1.67
C GLY A 66 -2.97 -0.09 2.12
N ALA A 67 -2.86 -0.27 3.42
CA ALA A 67 -2.74 -1.58 4.05
C ALA A 67 -3.61 -1.64 5.30
N TRP A 68 -4.13 -2.83 5.59
CA TRP A 68 -4.98 -3.07 6.74
C TRP A 68 -4.58 -4.39 7.40
N ALA A 69 -4.54 -4.38 8.72
CA ALA A 69 -4.43 -5.59 9.53
C ALA A 69 -5.83 -5.94 10.04
N VAL A 70 -6.36 -7.10 9.64
CA VAL A 70 -7.73 -7.55 9.95
C VAL A 70 -7.67 -8.80 10.81
N ASP A 71 -8.37 -8.82 11.93
CA ASP A 71 -8.43 -10.00 12.81
C ASP A 71 -9.38 -11.09 12.27
N GLY A 72 -9.37 -12.26 12.93
CA GLY A 72 -10.22 -13.39 12.54
C GLY A 72 -11.73 -13.15 12.67
N SER A 73 -12.16 -12.05 13.28
CA SER A 73 -13.57 -11.63 13.34
C SER A 73 -13.95 -10.64 12.23
N GLY A 74 -12.99 -10.28 11.36
CA GLY A 74 -13.20 -9.32 10.27
C GLY A 74 -13.07 -7.85 10.70
N VAL A 75 -12.51 -7.58 11.89
CA VAL A 75 -12.33 -6.21 12.39
C VAL A 75 -10.95 -5.70 12.05
N VAL A 76 -10.87 -4.49 11.48
CA VAL A 76 -9.61 -3.78 11.25
C VAL A 76 -9.00 -3.39 12.59
N LYS A 77 -7.77 -3.85 12.85
CA LYS A 77 -6.98 -3.50 14.04
C LYS A 77 -5.96 -2.40 13.80
N TRP A 78 -5.49 -2.26 12.56
CA TRP A 78 -4.48 -1.28 12.17
C TRP A 78 -4.57 -0.99 10.68
N GLY A 79 -4.04 0.17 10.30
CA GLY A 79 -3.85 0.56 8.90
C GLY A 79 -4.97 1.46 8.37
N GLY A 80 -4.86 1.76 7.08
CA GLY A 80 -5.69 2.74 6.40
C GLY A 80 -5.21 3.01 4.98
N ALA A 81 -5.94 3.91 4.31
CA ALA A 81 -5.49 4.51 3.07
C ALA A 81 -4.27 5.39 3.33
N MET A 82 -3.29 5.37 2.43
CA MET A 82 -2.12 6.24 2.51
C MET A 82 -2.52 7.72 2.34
N GLY A 83 -1.95 8.59 3.16
CA GLY A 83 -2.08 10.04 3.09
C GLY A 83 -1.29 10.68 1.95
N SER A 84 -0.15 10.11 1.55
CA SER A 84 0.60 10.51 0.35
C SER A 84 1.33 9.34 -0.30
N VAL A 85 1.82 9.53 -1.52
CA VAL A 85 2.53 8.49 -2.28
C VAL A 85 3.87 8.07 -1.68
N ASP A 86 4.43 8.91 -0.81
CA ASP A 86 5.69 8.67 -0.10
C ASP A 86 5.48 8.17 1.33
N GLU A 87 4.25 7.85 1.71
CA GLU A 87 3.96 7.26 3.01
C GLU A 87 4.53 5.83 3.07
N GLU A 88 5.34 5.60 4.09
CA GLU A 88 5.87 4.27 4.39
C GLU A 88 4.83 3.47 5.17
N ILE A 89 4.52 2.26 4.68
CA ILE A 89 3.65 1.32 5.39
C ILE A 89 4.52 0.50 6.35
N ALA A 90 4.45 0.81 7.64
CA ALA A 90 5.15 0.07 8.69
C ALA A 90 4.49 -1.31 8.93
N PHE A 91 4.75 -2.25 8.03
CA PHE A 91 4.09 -3.56 8.00
C PHE A 91 4.19 -4.32 9.32
N GLU A 92 5.33 -4.24 10.01
CA GLU A 92 5.58 -4.86 11.31
C GLU A 92 4.62 -4.36 12.39
N GLU A 93 4.18 -3.11 12.32
CA GLU A 93 3.16 -2.58 13.25
C GLU A 93 1.80 -3.23 13.01
N GLY A 94 1.44 -3.46 11.74
CA GLY A 94 0.23 -4.21 11.38
C GLY A 94 0.26 -5.66 11.90
N VAL A 95 1.40 -6.33 11.78
CA VAL A 95 1.58 -7.68 12.36
C VAL A 95 1.44 -7.65 13.88
N ARG A 96 2.12 -6.70 14.55
CA ARG A 96 2.05 -6.54 16.01
C ARG A 96 0.62 -6.25 16.47
N ALA A 97 -0.16 -5.49 15.70
CA ALA A 97 -1.56 -5.21 16.01
C ALA A 97 -2.45 -6.47 16.02
N LEU A 98 -2.07 -7.53 15.29
CA LEU A 98 -2.80 -8.80 15.25
C LEU A 98 -2.27 -9.81 16.28
N MET A 99 -0.95 -9.87 16.49
CA MET A 99 -0.31 -10.93 17.28
C MET A 99 0.12 -10.50 18.70
N GLY A 100 0.18 -9.19 18.97
CA GLY A 100 0.86 -8.60 20.12
C GLY A 100 2.39 -8.68 19.97
N ASP A 101 3.13 -8.57 21.07
CA ASP A 101 4.61 -8.76 21.10
C ASP A 101 5.04 -10.24 21.04
N ARG A 102 4.15 -11.14 20.60
CA ARG A 102 4.53 -12.53 20.40
C ARG A 102 5.47 -12.62 19.20
N PRO A 103 6.63 -13.28 19.31
CA PRO A 103 7.49 -13.49 18.16
C PRO A 103 6.70 -14.26 17.10
N GLY A 104 6.51 -13.64 15.93
CA GLY A 104 5.85 -14.26 14.80
C GLY A 104 6.70 -15.43 14.30
N VAL A 105 6.13 -16.62 14.26
CA VAL A 105 6.69 -17.75 13.51
C VAL A 105 6.08 -17.67 12.12
N PHE A 106 6.87 -17.21 11.15
CA PHE A 106 6.51 -17.15 9.72
C PHE A 106 7.01 -18.39 8.98
#